data_AF-A0A0K8WJY9-F1
#
_entry.id   AF-A0A0K8WJY9-F1
#
_cell.length_a   1.000
_cell.length_b   1.000
_cell.length_c   1.000
_cell.angle_alpha   90.00
_cell.angle_beta   90.00
_cell.angle_gamma   90.00
#
_symmetry.space_group_name_H-M   'P 1'
#
loop_
_entity.id
_entity.type
_entity.pdbx_description
1 polymer ?
#
loop_
_entity_poly.entity_id
_entity_poly.type
_entity_poly.pdbx_seq_one_letter_code
_entity_poly.pdbx_strand_id
1 'polypeptide(L)'
;STISALKFASFNPLRNSYRVAPRLVPPIVLISRKNSTTMRGLQYYGANDIRYNTEIPVPQVTNPDDVIVKVAFCGICGTDLHEYEEPIFFSSAASPDGDKISGKKLPLVLGHEFSGVVHEVGS
;
A
#
# COMPACT_ATOMS: atom_id res chain seq x y z
N SER A 1 7.24 -4.75 -5.60
CA SER A 1 7.16 -3.79 -4.49
C SER A 1 5.79 -3.15 -4.54
N THR A 2 4.92 -3.54 -3.61
CA THR A 2 3.50 -3.16 -3.53
C THR A 2 3.36 -1.94 -2.65
N ILE A 3 3.10 -0.74 -3.19
CA ILE A 3 2.91 0.45 -2.36
C ILE A 3 1.49 0.42 -1.78
N SER A 4 1.37 0.07 -0.50
CA SER A 4 0.14 0.21 0.27
C SER A 4 0.13 1.61 0.91
N ALA A 5 -0.92 2.38 0.68
CA ALA A 5 -1.12 3.67 1.34
C ALA A 5 -2.04 3.46 2.55
N LEU A 6 -1.48 3.53 3.77
CA LEU A 6 -2.27 3.68 4.99
C LEU A 6 -2.22 5.15 5.42
N LYS A 7 -3.39 5.70 5.74
CA LYS A 7 -3.55 7.00 6.37
C LYS A 7 -3.44 6.80 7.89
N PHE A 8 -2.29 7.09 8.48
CA PHE A 8 -2.08 7.03 9.93
C PHE A 8 -2.10 8.45 10.52
N ALA A 9 -2.84 8.61 11.62
CA ALA A 9 -2.89 9.85 12.39
C ALA A 9 -1.59 10.04 13.20
N SER A 10 -0.97 11.22 12.99
CA SER A 10 0.03 11.96 13.77
C SER A 10 1.02 11.19 14.67
N PHE A 11 2.30 11.21 14.27
CA PHE A 11 3.43 11.16 15.21
C PHE A 11 4.63 11.91 14.61
N ASN A 12 5.17 12.89 15.35
CA ASN A 12 6.32 13.72 14.96
C ASN A 12 7.48 13.48 15.94
N PRO A 13 8.66 13.07 15.47
CA PRO A 13 9.82 13.89 15.81
C PRO A 13 10.89 14.00 14.69
N LEU A 14 11.58 15.13 14.77
CA LEU A 14 12.56 15.71 13.85
C LEU A 14 13.92 14.95 13.76
N ARG A 15 14.50 15.00 12.55
CA ARG A 15 15.93 14.89 12.14
C ARG A 15 16.69 13.59 12.47
N ASN A 16 17.31 12.95 11.46
CA ASN A 16 18.71 13.20 11.09
C ASN A 16 19.13 12.35 9.86
N SER A 17 20.14 12.84 9.14
CA SER A 17 20.63 12.31 7.86
C SER A 17 21.50 11.05 8.02
N TYR A 18 21.40 10.11 7.06
CA TYR A 18 22.36 9.01 6.93
C TYR A 18 22.86 8.88 5.49
N ARG A 19 24.14 9.21 5.29
CA ARG A 19 24.93 8.76 4.13
C ARG A 19 25.58 7.42 4.49
N VAL A 20 25.38 6.40 3.67
CA VAL A 20 26.21 5.18 3.70
C VAL A 20 26.54 4.76 2.27
N ALA A 21 27.84 4.65 1.98
CA ALA A 21 28.42 3.88 0.89
C ALA A 21 29.87 3.52 1.30
N PRO A 22 30.58 2.52 0.73
CA PRO A 22 30.17 1.54 -0.29
C PRO A 22 30.61 0.06 -0.02
N ARG A 23 30.16 -0.86 -0.90
CA ARG A 23 30.67 -2.25 -1.22
C ARG A 23 30.24 -3.40 -0.27
N LEU A 24 29.95 -4.64 -0.71
CA LEU A 24 29.91 -5.28 -2.04
C LEU A 24 29.02 -6.55 -1.95
N VAL A 25 27.82 -6.48 -2.51
CA VAL A 25 27.07 -7.56 -3.16
C VAL A 25 26.19 -6.80 -4.13
N PRO A 26 26.04 -7.17 -5.41
CA PRO A 26 25.00 -6.54 -6.20
C PRO A 26 23.67 -7.07 -5.66
N PRO A 27 22.86 -6.31 -4.88
CA PRO A 27 21.45 -6.59 -4.98
C PRO A 27 21.15 -6.40 -6.46
N ILE A 28 20.36 -7.29 -7.04
CA ILE A 28 19.72 -7.02 -8.32
C ILE A 28 18.93 -5.73 -8.11
N VAL A 29 19.57 -4.59 -8.43
CA VAL A 29 18.96 -3.28 -8.40
C VAL A 29 18.09 -3.26 -9.65
N LEU A 30 16.88 -3.79 -9.53
CA LEU A 30 15.82 -3.43 -10.44
C LEU A 30 15.50 -1.97 -10.15
N ILE A 31 16.16 -1.10 -10.92
CA ILE A 31 15.87 0.33 -11.00
C ILE A 31 14.39 0.43 -11.36
N SER A 32 13.55 0.72 -10.37
CA SER A 32 12.19 1.20 -10.58
C SER A 32 12.30 2.39 -11.53
N ARG A 33 11.69 2.29 -12.72
CA ARG A 33 11.61 3.40 -13.67
C ARG A 33 11.11 4.63 -12.91
N LYS A 34 11.96 5.66 -12.78
CA LYS A 34 11.51 7.02 -12.48
C LYS A 34 10.43 7.34 -13.52
N ASN A 35 9.20 7.62 -13.08
CA ASN A 35 8.01 7.92 -13.89
C ASN A 35 7.07 6.74 -14.23
N SER A 36 6.88 5.78 -13.32
CA SER A 36 5.73 4.86 -13.43
C SER A 36 4.49 5.52 -12.81
N THR A 37 3.44 5.76 -13.60
CA THR A 37 2.12 6.24 -13.11
C THR A 37 1.33 5.13 -12.42
N THR A 38 1.78 3.87 -12.56
CA THR A 38 1.17 2.69 -11.97
C THR A 38 2.14 1.90 -11.08
N MET A 39 1.56 1.07 -10.22
CA MET A 39 2.20 0.17 -9.26
C MET A 39 1.59 -1.23 -9.35
N ARG A 40 2.25 -2.17 -8.69
CA ARG A 40 1.86 -3.59 -8.65
C ARG A 40 1.30 -3.92 -7.28
N GLY A 41 0.32 -4.82 -7.19
CA GLY A 41 -0.26 -5.21 -5.90
C GLY A 41 -1.26 -6.37 -6.01
N LEU A 42 -1.63 -6.92 -4.87
CA LEU A 42 -2.72 -7.90 -4.77
C LEU A 42 -4.03 -7.13 -4.55
N GLN A 43 -4.96 -7.30 -5.49
CA GLN A 43 -6.30 -6.71 -5.42
C GLN A 43 -7.33 -7.77 -5.10
N TYR A 44 -8.16 -7.50 -4.11
CA TYR A 44 -9.31 -8.25 -3.71
C TYR A 44 -10.54 -7.82 -4.53
N TYR A 45 -11.19 -8.77 -5.19
CA TYR A 45 -12.38 -8.57 -6.03
C TYR A 45 -13.65 -9.12 -5.38
N GLY A 46 -13.52 -9.85 -4.29
CA GLY A 46 -14.60 -10.56 -3.62
C GLY A 46 -14.09 -11.87 -3.02
N ALA A 47 -14.97 -12.55 -2.28
CA ALA A 47 -14.63 -13.82 -1.64
C ALA A 47 -14.08 -14.80 -2.68
N ASN A 48 -12.96 -15.43 -2.32
CA ASN A 48 -12.19 -16.37 -3.13
C ASN A 48 -11.54 -15.77 -4.40
N ASP A 49 -11.50 -14.44 -4.55
CA ASP A 49 -10.96 -13.76 -5.74
C ASP A 49 -9.96 -12.64 -5.37
N ILE A 50 -8.68 -13.03 -5.32
CA ILE A 50 -7.54 -12.10 -5.20
C ILE A 50 -6.67 -12.26 -6.44
N ARG A 51 -6.30 -11.12 -7.06
CA ARG A 51 -5.50 -11.11 -8.28
C ARG A 51 -4.30 -10.21 -8.13
N TYR A 52 -3.17 -10.65 -8.69
CA TYR A 52 -2.00 -9.80 -8.85
C TYR A 52 -2.20 -8.87 -10.05
N ASN A 53 -2.24 -7.56 -9.81
CA ASN A 53 -2.36 -6.53 -10.83
C ASN A 53 -1.06 -5.74 -10.94
N THR A 54 -0.59 -5.49 -12.16
CA THR A 54 0.63 -4.72 -12.43
C THR A 54 0.41 -3.25 -12.79
N GLU A 55 -0.84 -2.82 -12.92
CA GLU A 55 -1.23 -1.53 -13.49
C GLU A 55 -2.17 -0.72 -12.57
N ILE A 56 -2.03 -0.87 -11.25
CA ILE A 56 -2.79 -0.09 -10.28
C ILE A 56 -2.27 1.35 -10.27
N PRO A 57 -3.09 2.41 -10.38
CA PRO A 57 -2.59 3.79 -10.30
C PRO A 57 -1.82 4.05 -8.99
N VAL A 58 -0.69 4.74 -9.08
CA VAL A 58 0.04 5.18 -7.88
C VAL A 58 -0.81 6.23 -7.16
N PRO A 59 -1.05 6.09 -5.84
CA PRO A 59 -1.81 7.08 -5.08
C PRO A 59 -1.09 8.43 -5.11
N GLN A 60 -1.86 9.52 -5.03
CA GLN A 60 -1.33 10.88 -4.96
C GLN A 60 -1.65 11.44 -3.58
N VAL A 61 -0.77 12.31 -3.08
CA VAL A 61 -1.04 13.09 -1.88
C VAL A 61 -2.17 14.07 -2.19
N THR A 62 -3.22 14.08 -1.37
CA THR A 62 -4.39 14.96 -1.57
C THR A 62 -4.66 15.86 -0.37
N ASN A 63 -4.16 15.50 0.80
CA ASN A 63 -4.32 16.23 2.05
C ASN A 63 -2.95 16.47 2.71
N PRO A 64 -2.82 17.52 3.55
CA PRO A 64 -1.60 17.80 4.30
C PRO A 64 -1.13 16.63 5.21
N ASP A 65 -2.08 15.80 5.67
CA ASP A 65 -1.80 14.66 6.56
C ASP A 65 -1.55 13.32 5.81
N ASP A 66 -1.55 13.33 4.48
CA ASP A 66 -1.29 12.11 3.71
C ASP A 66 0.21 11.81 3.64
N VAL A 67 0.57 10.53 3.66
CA VAL A 67 1.94 10.05 3.45
C VAL A 67 1.92 8.89 2.47
N ILE A 68 2.78 8.95 1.43
CA ILE A 68 2.99 7.83 0.53
C ILE A 68 4.22 7.05 1.01
N VAL A 69 4.05 5.76 1.25
CA VAL A 69 5.12 4.86 1.70
C VAL A 69 5.52 3.91 0.59
N LYS A 70 6.80 3.93 0.19
CA LYS A 70 7.37 2.89 -0.66
C LYS A 70 7.61 1.62 0.17
N VAL A 71 6.63 0.73 0.17
CA VAL A 71 6.67 -0.53 0.92
C VAL A 71 7.81 -1.44 0.45
N ALA A 72 8.55 -1.95 1.42
CA ALA A 72 9.62 -2.93 1.28
C ALA A 72 9.14 -4.35 1.66
N PHE A 73 8.35 -4.46 2.74
CA PHE A 73 7.85 -5.72 3.27
C PHE A 73 6.39 -5.57 3.71
N CYS A 74 5.60 -6.63 3.52
CA CYS A 74 4.24 -6.76 4.06
C CYS A 74 4.08 -8.18 4.61
N GLY A 75 3.60 -8.29 5.85
CA GLY A 75 3.17 -9.55 6.45
C GLY A 75 1.86 -10.03 5.80
N ILE A 76 1.55 -11.30 6.04
CA ILE A 76 0.23 -11.88 5.78
C ILE A 76 -0.35 -12.23 7.14
N CYS A 77 -1.48 -11.62 7.46
CA CYS A 77 -2.20 -11.85 8.71
C CYS A 77 -3.27 -12.93 8.53
N GLY A 78 -3.69 -13.57 9.62
CA GLY A 78 -4.82 -14.49 9.59
C GLY A 78 -6.12 -13.82 9.11
N THR A 79 -6.26 -12.51 9.34
CA THR A 79 -7.39 -11.73 8.85
C THR A 79 -7.37 -11.50 7.33
N ASP A 80 -6.21 -11.56 6.67
CA ASP A 80 -6.17 -11.53 5.20
C ASP A 80 -6.78 -12.82 4.62
N LEU A 81 -6.62 -13.97 5.31
CA LEU A 81 -7.27 -15.22 4.93
C LEU A 81 -8.78 -15.18 5.22
N HIS A 82 -9.19 -14.63 6.36
CA HIS A 82 -10.61 -14.39 6.60
C HIS A 82 -11.20 -13.50 5.50
N GLU A 83 -10.52 -12.44 5.08
CA GLU A 83 -11.02 -11.61 3.97
C GLU A 83 -11.17 -12.38 2.66
N TYR A 84 -10.27 -13.34 2.38
CA TYR A 84 -10.37 -14.22 1.22
C TYR A 84 -11.57 -15.17 1.31
N GLU A 85 -11.83 -15.79 2.46
CA GLU A 85 -12.87 -16.82 2.61
C GLU A 85 -14.24 -16.24 2.99
N GLU A 86 -14.28 -15.43 4.05
CA GLU A 86 -15.46 -14.82 4.66
C GLU A 86 -15.19 -13.34 5.02
N PRO A 87 -15.59 -12.38 4.16
CA PRO A 87 -15.17 -10.98 4.25
C PRO A 87 -15.59 -10.30 5.55
N ILE A 88 -14.64 -9.71 6.27
CA ILE A 88 -14.86 -9.02 7.55
C ILE A 88 -14.55 -7.52 7.49
N PHE A 89 -13.65 -7.10 6.61
CA PHE A 89 -13.23 -5.71 6.45
C PHE A 89 -13.79 -5.06 5.19
N PHE A 90 -13.86 -5.80 4.06
CA PHE A 90 -14.36 -5.23 2.80
C PHE A 90 -15.81 -5.61 2.50
N SER A 91 -16.54 -6.20 3.46
CA SER A 91 -17.95 -6.58 3.30
C SER A 91 -18.83 -5.37 2.93
N SER A 92 -18.54 -4.19 3.49
CA SER A 92 -19.21 -2.93 3.12
C SER A 92 -18.77 -2.40 1.75
N ALA A 93 -17.52 -2.62 1.34
CA ALA A 93 -16.99 -2.15 0.06
C ALA A 93 -17.60 -2.89 -1.16
N ALA A 94 -18.23 -4.04 -0.93
CA ALA A 94 -19.04 -4.76 -1.91
C ALA A 94 -20.43 -4.13 -2.15
N SER A 95 -20.86 -3.18 -1.30
CA SER A 95 -22.10 -2.43 -1.48
C SER A 95 -22.06 -1.56 -2.74
N PRO A 96 -23.20 -1.34 -3.44
CA PRO A 96 -23.29 -0.36 -4.52
C PRO A 96 -22.84 1.04 -4.10
N ASP A 97 -23.00 1.40 -2.83
CA ASP A 97 -22.65 2.71 -2.28
C ASP A 97 -21.17 2.78 -1.83
N GLY A 98 -20.47 1.64 -1.78
CA GLY A 98 -19.11 1.50 -1.26
C GLY A 98 -19.04 1.42 0.26
N ASP A 99 -17.80 1.39 0.76
CA ASP A 99 -17.54 1.32 2.20
C ASP A 99 -18.05 2.58 2.92
N LYS A 100 -18.68 2.39 4.08
CA LYS A 100 -19.38 3.45 4.81
C LYS A 100 -18.47 4.54 5.35
N ILE A 101 -17.18 4.25 5.56
CA ILE A 101 -16.22 5.17 6.15
C ILE A 101 -15.33 5.76 5.06
N SER A 102 -14.73 4.91 4.24
CA SER A 102 -13.75 5.31 3.22
C SER A 102 -14.38 5.66 1.87
N GLY A 103 -15.64 5.27 1.62
CA GLY A 103 -16.32 5.43 0.33
C GLY A 103 -15.75 4.57 -0.79
N LYS A 104 -14.75 3.72 -0.51
CA LYS A 104 -14.08 2.92 -1.53
C LYS A 104 -14.92 1.70 -1.91
N LYS A 105 -14.76 1.25 -3.16
CA LYS A 105 -15.43 0.08 -3.73
C LYS A 105 -14.40 -0.96 -4.16
N LEU A 106 -14.85 -2.19 -4.33
CA LEU A 106 -14.04 -3.23 -4.95
C LEU A 106 -13.66 -2.85 -6.40
N PRO A 107 -12.45 -3.22 -6.87
CA PRO A 107 -11.43 -3.98 -6.15
C PRO A 107 -10.57 -3.13 -5.20
N LEU A 108 -10.09 -3.73 -4.10
CA LEU A 108 -9.25 -3.06 -3.09
C LEU A 108 -7.89 -3.75 -2.93
N VAL A 109 -6.85 -2.98 -2.62
CA VAL A 109 -5.51 -3.52 -2.34
C VAL A 109 -5.47 -4.07 -0.91
N LEU A 110 -4.94 -5.29 -0.77
CA LEU A 110 -4.76 -5.97 0.51
C LEU A 110 -3.46 -5.60 1.23
N GLY A 111 -3.37 -5.98 2.51
CA GLY A 111 -2.19 -5.83 3.36
C GLY A 111 -2.30 -4.66 4.32
N HIS A 112 -2.44 -4.99 5.60
CA HIS A 112 -2.53 -4.03 6.71
C HIS A 112 -1.32 -4.11 7.67
N GLU A 113 -0.29 -4.88 7.30
CA GLU A 113 0.92 -5.08 8.11
C GLU A 113 2.18 -4.86 7.28
N PHE A 114 2.57 -3.61 7.05
CA PHE A 114 3.70 -3.30 6.15
C PHE A 114 4.73 -2.36 6.75
N SER A 115 5.93 -2.40 6.16
CA SER A 115 7.02 -1.45 6.42
C SER A 115 7.68 -1.00 5.13
N GLY A 116 8.22 0.20 5.14
CA GLY A 116 8.83 0.82 3.96
C GLY A 116 9.47 2.16 4.26
N VAL A 117 9.77 2.89 3.19
CA VAL A 117 10.40 4.22 3.26
C VAL A 117 9.37 5.26 2.83
N VAL A 118 9.27 6.37 3.56
CA VAL A 118 8.46 7.52 3.16
C VAL A 118 8.94 8.03 1.80
N HIS A 119 8.02 8.08 0.83
CA HIS A 119 8.27 8.55 -0.53
C HIS A 119 7.86 10.01 -0.71
N GLU A 120 6.70 10.38 -0.17
CA GLU A 120 6.09 11.71 -0.30
C GLU A 120 5.24 12.00 0.95
N VAL A 121 5.11 13.28 1.32
CA VAL A 121 4.31 13.77 2.44
C VAL A 121 3.44 14.94 1.97
N GLY A 122 2.29 15.11 2.61
CA GLY A 122 1.44 16.29 2.44
C GLY A 122 2.11 17.60 2.80
N SER A 123 1.61 18.67 2.19
CA SER A 123 2.03 20.06 2.38
C SER A 123 0.87 20.93 2.82
#